data_AF-A0A1F9IIS6-F1
#
_entry.id   AF-A0A1F9IIS6-F1
#
_cell.length_a   1.000
_cell.length_b   1.000
_cell.length_c   1.000
_cell.angle_alpha   90.00
_cell.angle_beta   90.00
_cell.angle_gamma   90.00
#
_symmetry.space_group_name_H-M   'P 1'
#
loop_
_entity.id
_entity.type
_entity.pdbx_description
1 polymer ?
#
loop_
_entity_poly.entity_id
_entity_poly.type
_entity_poly.pdbx_seq_one_letter_code
_entity_poly.pdbx_strand_id
1 'polypeptide(L)'
;MRPAPFELPGKAKIAVSFFVAFESFIKYSQYRRGGDKPDYASLAYGEYGGKVGIWRIMDVLNKYGVKGTIDTNGLAAEKFPDVAKELHQAGHEIVGHGWANDIPLDSLGPEKERAIIKDTLATLSSVTGQRPIGWVSPGHRINENTFKFLVEEGILWNGDMPGDDVPFHKEINGKSLVIMPRLDYANDLGLIFSPKNPPAVYFECFKTAFDRLYAEGEAGSPKLIDALLHAHIGGRPNIIGVFEQCIRYAKGFTDVWFCTKGEIAKWYLERYVKKA
;
A
#
# COMPACT_ATOMS: atom_id res chain seq x y z
N MET A 1 -24.60 9.90 -12.45
CA MET A 1 -23.99 11.25 -12.30
C MET A 1 -22.49 11.08 -12.46
N ARG A 2 -21.78 11.91 -13.23
CA ARG A 2 -20.30 11.81 -13.29
C ARG A 2 -19.71 12.26 -11.94
N PRO A 3 -18.64 11.62 -11.43
CA PRO A 3 -17.99 12.07 -10.20
C PRO A 3 -17.57 13.54 -10.28
N ALA A 4 -17.49 14.22 -9.13
CA ALA A 4 -16.98 15.58 -9.07
C ALA A 4 -15.54 15.64 -9.61
N PRO A 5 -15.12 16.76 -10.26
CA PRO A 5 -13.77 16.88 -10.78
C PRO A 5 -12.72 16.76 -9.66
N PHE A 6 -11.84 15.77 -9.80
CA PHE A 6 -10.65 15.65 -8.98
C PHE A 6 -9.51 16.45 -9.64
N GLU A 7 -8.79 17.25 -8.86
CA GLU A 7 -7.68 18.07 -9.31
C GLU A 7 -6.42 17.60 -8.60
N LEU A 8 -5.35 17.44 -9.38
CA LEU A 8 -4.02 17.12 -8.86
C LEU A 8 -3.15 18.38 -8.76
N PRO A 9 -2.18 18.41 -7.83
CA PRO A 9 -1.24 19.51 -7.71
C PRO A 9 -0.49 19.73 -9.04
N GLY A 10 -0.18 20.98 -9.35
CA GLY A 10 0.55 21.33 -10.58
C GLY A 10 -0.20 21.01 -11.88
N LYS A 11 -1.52 20.73 -11.84
CA LYS A 11 -2.31 20.27 -12.99
C LYS A 11 -1.82 18.95 -13.59
N ALA A 12 -1.21 18.09 -12.75
CA ALA A 12 -0.79 16.77 -13.15
C ALA A 12 -1.95 15.97 -13.77
N LYS A 13 -1.66 15.16 -14.78
CA LYS A 13 -2.63 14.32 -15.51
C LYS A 13 -2.92 13.03 -14.77
N ILE A 14 -1.97 12.55 -13.98
CA ILE A 14 -2.10 11.33 -13.20
C ILE A 14 -1.23 11.44 -11.95
N ALA A 15 -1.67 10.83 -10.86
CA ALA A 15 -0.83 10.60 -9.69
C ALA A 15 -0.40 9.13 -9.65
N VAL A 16 0.89 8.89 -9.46
CA VAL A 16 1.48 7.56 -9.42
C VAL A 16 2.03 7.31 -8.02
N SER A 17 1.57 6.25 -7.37
CA SER A 17 2.12 5.79 -6.09
C SER A 17 2.67 4.38 -6.20
N PHE A 18 3.86 4.14 -5.66
CA PHE A 18 4.42 2.79 -5.59
C PHE A 18 4.10 2.19 -4.23
N PHE A 19 3.35 1.09 -4.24
CA PHE A 19 2.79 0.50 -3.04
C PHE A 19 3.51 -0.80 -2.73
N VAL A 20 4.07 -0.92 -1.53
CA VAL A 20 4.93 -2.05 -1.16
C VAL A 20 4.42 -2.70 0.12
N ALA A 21 4.04 -3.96 0.04
CA ALA A 21 3.67 -4.75 1.21
C ALA A 21 4.93 -5.33 1.88
N PHE A 22 5.25 -4.82 3.07
CA PHE A 22 6.30 -5.31 3.95
C PHE A 22 5.70 -6.15 5.08
N GLU A 23 5.54 -7.43 4.76
CA GLU A 23 4.69 -8.34 5.55
C GLU A 23 5.49 -9.38 6.34
N SER A 24 4.90 -9.82 7.45
CA SER A 24 5.34 -10.97 8.23
C SER A 24 4.16 -11.84 8.63
N PHE A 25 4.44 -13.12 8.85
CA PHE A 25 3.44 -14.17 9.04
C PHE A 25 3.76 -15.00 10.28
N ILE A 26 2.74 -15.59 10.89
CA ILE A 26 2.87 -16.47 12.06
C ILE A 26 2.81 -17.95 11.66
N LYS A 27 1.87 -18.31 10.79
CA LYS A 27 1.58 -19.69 10.38
C LYS A 27 2.02 -19.94 8.94
N TYR A 28 1.65 -19.07 8.01
CA TYR A 28 1.93 -19.26 6.58
C TYR A 28 1.88 -17.95 5.79
N SER A 29 2.64 -17.88 4.69
CA SER A 29 2.57 -16.80 3.70
C SER A 29 1.63 -17.12 2.54
N GLN A 30 1.53 -16.21 1.56
CA GLN A 30 0.77 -16.39 0.32
C GLN A 30 1.34 -17.50 -0.58
N TYR A 31 2.58 -17.95 -0.35
CA TYR A 31 3.19 -19.03 -1.14
C TYR A 31 2.44 -20.36 -0.97
N ARG A 32 2.10 -20.71 0.27
CA ARG A 32 1.32 -21.90 0.59
C ARG A 32 0.47 -21.60 1.81
N ARG A 33 -0.84 -21.55 1.61
CA ARG A 33 -1.84 -21.27 2.65
C ARG A 33 -2.46 -22.56 3.18
N GLY A 34 -2.83 -22.55 4.46
CA GLY A 34 -3.68 -23.58 5.05
C GLY A 34 -3.03 -24.32 6.22
N GLY A 35 -3.89 -24.80 7.12
CA GLY A 35 -3.50 -25.54 8.33
C GLY A 35 -3.43 -24.66 9.58
N ASP A 36 -3.51 -25.32 10.74
CA ASP A 36 -3.49 -24.67 12.06
C ASP A 36 -2.08 -24.54 12.64
N LYS A 37 -1.10 -25.21 12.01
CA LYS A 37 0.30 -25.26 12.46
C LYS A 37 1.19 -24.40 11.55
N PRO A 38 2.32 -23.89 12.07
CA PRO A 38 3.32 -23.22 11.27
C PRO A 38 3.83 -24.08 10.12
N ASP A 39 3.88 -23.49 8.94
CA ASP A 39 4.48 -24.04 7.75
C ASP A 39 5.84 -23.37 7.50
N TYR A 40 6.91 -24.06 7.86
CA TYR A 40 8.25 -23.50 7.79
C TYR A 40 8.70 -23.11 6.38
N ALA A 41 8.29 -23.84 5.33
CA ALA A 41 8.65 -23.47 3.96
C ALA A 41 7.89 -22.21 3.52
N SER A 42 6.61 -22.12 3.89
CA SER A 42 5.79 -20.94 3.63
C SER A 42 6.28 -19.71 4.41
N LEU A 43 6.70 -19.88 5.66
CA LEU A 43 7.29 -18.83 6.48
C LEU A 43 8.64 -18.38 5.94
N ALA A 44 9.54 -19.31 5.57
CA ALA A 44 10.82 -18.97 4.95
C ALA A 44 10.64 -18.20 3.64
N TYR A 45 9.60 -18.52 2.85
CA TYR A 45 9.23 -17.75 1.67
C TYR A 45 8.88 -16.30 2.04
N GLY A 46 8.07 -16.10 3.09
CA GLY A 46 7.71 -14.77 3.58
C GLY A 46 8.90 -13.97 4.14
N GLU A 47 9.79 -14.62 4.91
CA GLU A 47 10.98 -13.99 5.50
C GLU A 47 11.96 -13.46 4.45
N TYR A 48 11.91 -13.98 3.22
CA TYR A 48 12.65 -13.42 2.10
C TYR A 48 12.39 -11.92 1.92
N GLY A 49 11.16 -11.47 2.20
CA GLY A 49 10.76 -10.08 2.09
C GLY A 49 11.61 -9.16 2.96
N GLY A 50 11.73 -9.45 4.25
CA GLY A 50 12.54 -8.64 5.17
C GLY A 50 14.05 -8.86 5.06
N LYS A 51 14.49 -10.05 4.64
CA LYS A 51 15.92 -10.36 4.52
C LYS A 51 16.56 -9.84 3.24
N VAL A 52 15.81 -9.79 2.14
CA VAL A 52 16.39 -9.58 0.80
C VAL A 52 15.49 -8.71 -0.09
N GLY A 53 14.20 -9.03 -0.16
CA GLY A 53 13.31 -8.45 -1.16
C GLY A 53 13.11 -6.94 -1.00
N ILE A 54 12.90 -6.49 0.23
CA ILE A 54 12.67 -5.07 0.55
C ILE A 54 13.87 -4.18 0.18
N TRP A 55 15.09 -4.68 0.37
CA TRP A 55 16.32 -3.98 0.02
C TRP A 55 16.43 -3.74 -1.49
N ARG A 56 16.14 -4.76 -2.31
CA ARG A 56 16.13 -4.60 -3.77
C ARG A 56 15.06 -3.61 -4.25
N ILE A 57 13.91 -3.61 -3.58
CA ILE A 57 12.83 -2.66 -3.89
C ILE A 57 13.28 -1.24 -3.56
N MET A 58 13.89 -1.04 -2.39
CA MET A 58 14.43 0.25 -1.98
C MET A 58 15.52 0.75 -2.94
N ASP A 59 16.43 -0.11 -3.40
CA ASP A 59 17.44 0.24 -4.41
C ASP A 59 16.81 0.77 -5.69
N VAL A 60 15.74 0.11 -6.18
CA VAL A 60 15.00 0.56 -7.37
C VAL A 60 14.30 1.88 -7.11
N LEU A 61 13.58 2.04 -6.00
CA LEU A 61 12.92 3.31 -5.67
C LEU A 61 13.92 4.47 -5.59
N ASN A 62 15.07 4.24 -4.94
CA ASN A 62 16.16 5.21 -4.82
C ASN A 62 16.77 5.57 -6.17
N LYS A 63 17.01 4.58 -7.04
CA LYS A 63 17.56 4.79 -8.39
C LYS A 63 16.75 5.80 -9.22
N TYR A 64 15.44 5.83 -9.05
CA TYR A 64 14.54 6.75 -9.78
C TYR A 64 14.09 7.97 -8.97
N GLY A 65 14.59 8.12 -7.73
CA GLY A 65 14.23 9.21 -6.83
C GLY A 65 12.73 9.28 -6.54
N VAL A 66 12.07 8.13 -6.40
CA VAL A 66 10.64 8.03 -6.07
C VAL A 66 10.46 7.46 -4.67
N LYS A 67 9.35 7.82 -4.00
CA LYS A 67 9.02 7.30 -2.68
C LYS A 67 7.92 6.26 -2.79
N GLY A 68 8.03 5.19 -2.02
CA GLY A 68 7.00 4.20 -1.83
C GLY A 68 6.12 4.51 -0.61
N THR A 69 4.93 3.91 -0.65
CA THR A 69 4.04 3.74 0.51
C THR A 69 4.19 2.29 0.97
N ILE A 70 4.63 2.09 2.21
CA ILE A 70 5.06 0.77 2.71
C ILE A 70 4.08 0.28 3.78
N ASP A 71 3.24 -0.68 3.40
CA ASP A 71 2.35 -1.39 4.31
C ASP A 71 3.15 -2.32 5.21
N THR A 72 3.30 -1.94 6.48
CA THR A 72 4.19 -2.62 7.41
C THR A 72 3.41 -3.28 8.52
N ASN A 73 3.54 -4.61 8.62
CA ASN A 73 2.99 -5.33 9.78
C ASN A 73 3.73 -4.95 11.07
N GLY A 74 3.04 -4.95 12.21
CA GLY A 74 3.68 -4.79 13.52
C GLY A 74 4.80 -5.81 13.76
N LEU A 75 4.54 -7.08 13.44
CA LEU A 75 5.52 -8.17 13.51
C LEU A 75 6.70 -7.99 12.55
N ALA A 76 6.47 -7.39 11.37
CA ALA A 76 7.57 -7.12 10.43
C ALA A 76 8.51 -6.05 11.00
N ALA A 77 7.95 -4.99 11.59
CA ALA A 77 8.73 -3.96 12.27
C ALA A 77 9.46 -4.49 13.52
N GLU A 78 8.87 -5.44 14.26
CA GLU A 78 9.54 -6.10 15.40
C GLU A 78 10.70 -6.99 14.95
N LYS A 79 10.51 -7.78 13.89
CA LYS A 79 11.54 -8.70 13.37
C LYS A 79 12.67 -7.99 12.64
N PHE A 80 12.36 -6.87 11.98
CA PHE A 80 13.28 -6.15 11.11
C PHE A 80 13.24 -4.63 11.39
N PRO A 81 13.55 -4.19 12.62
CA PRO A 81 13.40 -2.79 13.00
C PRO A 81 14.31 -1.86 12.18
N ASP A 82 15.53 -2.32 11.85
CA ASP A 82 16.46 -1.55 11.03
C ASP A 82 15.93 -1.29 9.62
N VAL A 83 15.22 -2.26 9.02
CA VAL A 83 14.57 -2.09 7.71
C VAL A 83 13.51 -1.00 7.78
N ALA A 84 12.60 -1.07 8.75
CA ALA A 84 11.52 -0.10 8.88
C ALA A 84 12.06 1.31 9.17
N LYS A 85 13.12 1.41 9.98
CA LYS A 85 13.83 2.66 10.26
C LYS A 85 14.49 3.23 9.01
N GLU A 86 15.20 2.42 8.22
CA GLU A 86 15.89 2.88 7.01
C GLU A 86 14.90 3.31 5.93
N LEU A 87 13.81 2.55 5.72
CA LEU A 87 12.74 2.95 4.80
C LEU A 87 12.15 4.31 5.18
N HIS A 88 11.90 4.53 6.48
CA HIS A 88 11.40 5.81 6.98
C HIS A 88 12.41 6.94 6.77
N GLN A 89 13.69 6.71 7.09
CA GLN A 89 14.76 7.69 6.89
C GLN A 89 14.99 8.03 5.41
N ALA A 90 14.77 7.06 4.52
CA ALA A 90 14.75 7.27 3.07
C ALA A 90 13.52 8.07 2.60
N GLY A 91 12.60 8.47 3.49
CA GLY A 91 11.43 9.27 3.17
C GLY A 91 10.27 8.48 2.56
N HIS A 92 10.27 7.14 2.70
CA HIS A 92 9.10 6.34 2.40
C HIS A 92 8.04 6.50 3.48
N GLU A 93 6.77 6.41 3.09
CA GLU A 93 5.67 6.42 4.06
C GLU A 93 5.56 5.03 4.69
N ILE A 94 5.53 4.96 6.02
CA ILE A 94 5.25 3.72 6.75
C ILE A 94 3.77 3.70 7.16
N VAL A 95 3.07 2.66 6.74
CA VAL A 95 1.61 2.49 6.89
C VAL A 95 1.33 1.31 7.80
N GLY A 96 0.33 1.44 8.68
CA GLY A 96 -0.08 0.33 9.54
C GLY A 96 -0.75 -0.77 8.73
N HIS A 97 -0.29 -2.02 8.90
CA HIS A 97 -0.83 -3.16 8.15
C HIS A 97 -1.30 -4.33 9.02
N GLY A 98 -1.85 -4.09 10.21
CA GLY A 98 -2.16 -5.18 11.16
C GLY A 98 -0.91 -5.83 11.76
N TRP A 99 -1.10 -6.75 12.72
CA TRP A 99 0.03 -7.33 13.45
C TRP A 99 0.85 -8.31 12.61
N ALA A 100 0.17 -9.24 11.93
CA ALA A 100 0.76 -10.18 10.97
C ALA A 100 -0.25 -10.43 9.85
N ASN A 101 0.22 -10.70 8.63
CA ASN A 101 -0.64 -10.70 7.46
C ASN A 101 -1.60 -11.91 7.39
N ASP A 102 -1.33 -12.98 8.15
CA ASP A 102 -2.22 -14.13 8.34
C ASP A 102 -3.20 -13.97 9.52
N ILE A 103 -3.34 -12.76 10.08
CA ILE A 103 -4.37 -12.38 11.06
C ILE A 103 -5.30 -11.32 10.45
N PRO A 104 -6.44 -11.72 9.87
CA PRO A 104 -7.38 -10.74 9.32
C PRO A 104 -8.31 -10.14 10.37
N LEU A 105 -8.63 -8.85 10.20
CA LEU A 105 -9.46 -8.13 11.17
C LEU A 105 -10.91 -8.60 11.17
N ASP A 106 -11.42 -9.08 10.04
CA ASP A 106 -12.77 -9.66 9.92
C ASP A 106 -13.00 -10.92 10.75
N SER A 107 -11.93 -11.56 11.23
CA SER A 107 -12.00 -12.74 12.09
C SER A 107 -11.93 -12.43 13.59
N LEU A 108 -11.78 -11.15 13.95
CA LEU A 108 -11.52 -10.72 15.32
C LEU A 108 -12.78 -10.16 15.99
N GLY A 109 -12.86 -10.37 17.31
CA GLY A 109 -13.79 -9.61 18.15
C GLY A 109 -13.29 -8.18 18.39
N PRO A 110 -14.18 -7.23 18.75
CA PRO A 110 -13.87 -5.80 18.84
C PRO A 110 -12.66 -5.45 19.73
N GLU A 111 -12.52 -6.12 20.88
CA GLU A 111 -11.41 -5.87 21.81
C GLU A 111 -10.05 -6.25 21.21
N LYS A 112 -9.98 -7.40 20.52
CA LYS A 112 -8.75 -7.90 19.90
C LYS A 112 -8.36 -7.06 18.70
N GLU A 113 -9.33 -6.67 17.88
CA GLU A 113 -9.08 -5.78 16.75
C GLU A 113 -8.54 -4.43 17.20
N ARG A 114 -9.18 -3.79 18.19
CA ARG A 114 -8.72 -2.53 18.78
C ARG A 114 -7.28 -2.64 19.29
N ALA A 115 -6.97 -3.71 20.02
CA ALA A 115 -5.62 -3.96 20.51
C ALA A 115 -4.61 -4.12 19.36
N ILE A 116 -4.92 -4.93 18.34
CA ILE A 116 -4.03 -5.13 17.18
C ILE A 116 -3.75 -3.82 16.44
N ILE A 117 -4.76 -2.98 16.22
CA ILE A 117 -4.57 -1.67 15.58
C ILE A 117 -3.63 -0.82 16.44
N LYS A 118 -3.93 -0.66 17.73
CA LYS A 118 -3.14 0.16 18.66
C LYS A 118 -1.68 -0.32 18.76
N ASP A 119 -1.47 -1.61 18.94
CA ASP A 119 -0.15 -2.22 19.15
C ASP A 119 0.70 -2.16 17.87
N THR A 120 0.07 -2.37 16.71
CA THR A 120 0.73 -2.20 15.41
C THR A 120 1.22 -0.75 15.25
N LEU A 121 0.36 0.24 15.49
CA LEU A 121 0.72 1.65 15.35
C LEU A 121 1.77 2.09 16.38
N ALA A 122 1.69 1.60 17.62
CA ALA A 122 2.67 1.88 18.66
C ALA A 122 4.05 1.30 18.31
N THR A 123 4.10 0.08 17.79
CA THR A 123 5.35 -0.59 17.38
C THR A 123 5.99 0.11 16.20
N LEU A 124 5.22 0.48 15.17
CA LEU A 124 5.74 1.26 14.05
C LEU A 124 6.26 2.62 14.50
N SER A 125 5.54 3.28 15.41
CA SER A 125 5.96 4.58 15.96
C SER A 125 7.24 4.48 16.79
N SER A 126 7.44 3.40 17.55
CA SER A 126 8.64 3.24 18.37
C SER A 126 9.89 2.99 17.52
N VAL A 127 9.74 2.27 16.40
CA VAL A 127 10.85 1.96 15.49
C VAL A 127 11.22 3.16 14.60
N THR A 128 10.21 3.86 14.07
CA THR A 128 10.42 4.93 13.08
C THR A 128 10.52 6.32 13.71
N GLY A 129 10.02 6.50 14.93
CA GLY A 129 9.86 7.81 15.56
C GLY A 129 8.66 8.62 15.04
N GLN A 130 7.92 8.11 14.05
CA GLN A 130 6.73 8.74 13.50
C GLN A 130 5.54 7.78 13.56
N ARG A 131 4.43 8.25 14.15
CA ARG A 131 3.20 7.48 14.16
C ARG A 131 2.60 7.41 12.74
N PRO A 132 2.23 6.22 12.24
CA PRO A 132 1.58 6.09 10.94
C PRO A 132 0.27 6.90 10.87
N ILE A 133 0.03 7.54 9.73
CA ILE A 133 -1.22 8.26 9.44
C ILE A 133 -2.14 7.48 8.48
N GLY A 134 -1.62 6.39 7.93
CA GLY A 134 -2.30 5.51 7.00
C GLY A 134 -2.52 4.12 7.58
N TRP A 135 -3.56 3.44 7.12
CA TRP A 135 -3.80 2.03 7.43
C TRP A 135 -4.34 1.26 6.23
N VAL A 136 -3.83 0.06 5.98
CA VAL A 136 -4.43 -0.93 5.08
C VAL A 136 -4.48 -2.25 5.83
N SER A 137 -5.60 -2.94 5.85
CA SER A 137 -5.76 -4.17 6.63
C SER A 137 -5.20 -5.39 5.87
N PRO A 138 -4.69 -6.43 6.58
CA PRO A 138 -4.28 -7.69 5.97
C PRO A 138 -5.30 -8.27 5.00
N GLY A 139 -4.93 -8.30 3.71
CA GLY A 139 -5.81 -8.73 2.63
C GLY A 139 -7.12 -7.93 2.51
N HIS A 140 -7.15 -6.71 3.03
CA HIS A 140 -8.29 -5.78 3.00
C HIS A 140 -9.53 -6.34 3.69
N ARG A 141 -9.31 -7.24 4.65
CA ARG A 141 -10.35 -7.91 5.43
C ARG A 141 -10.65 -7.12 6.69
N ILE A 142 -11.71 -6.33 6.61
CA ILE A 142 -12.21 -5.44 7.67
C ILE A 142 -13.57 -5.89 8.19
N ASN A 143 -13.97 -5.39 9.35
CA ASN A 143 -15.32 -5.56 9.90
C ASN A 143 -15.97 -4.18 10.20
N GLU A 144 -17.17 -4.19 10.78
CA GLU A 144 -17.97 -2.99 11.05
C GLU A 144 -17.32 -1.99 12.04
N ASN A 145 -16.33 -2.42 12.81
CA ASN A 145 -15.64 -1.63 13.82
C ASN A 145 -14.35 -0.98 13.31
N THR A 146 -13.76 -1.50 12.23
CA THR A 146 -12.41 -1.14 11.79
C THR A 146 -12.24 0.37 11.62
N PHE A 147 -13.07 1.04 10.81
CA PHE A 147 -12.94 2.48 10.57
C PHE A 147 -13.09 3.33 11.83
N LYS A 148 -13.97 2.93 12.76
CA LYS A 148 -14.12 3.61 14.04
C LYS A 148 -12.82 3.54 14.84
N PHE A 149 -12.21 2.37 14.94
CA PHE A 149 -10.97 2.19 15.70
C PHE A 149 -9.78 2.92 15.05
N LEU A 150 -9.69 2.91 13.71
CA LEU A 150 -8.67 3.66 12.99
C LEU A 150 -8.76 5.18 13.29
N VAL A 151 -9.98 5.73 13.27
CA VAL A 151 -10.23 7.15 13.52
C VAL A 151 -9.99 7.53 15.00
N GLU A 152 -10.28 6.63 15.94
CA GLU A 152 -9.93 6.79 17.35
C GLU A 152 -8.40 6.84 17.56
N GLU A 153 -7.65 6.06 16.79
CA GLU A 153 -6.18 6.01 16.84
C GLU A 153 -5.46 7.10 16.00
N GLY A 154 -6.24 7.98 15.35
CA GLY A 154 -5.75 9.17 14.63
C GLY A 154 -5.36 8.93 13.17
N ILE A 155 -5.80 7.82 12.57
CA ILE A 155 -5.55 7.53 11.15
C ILE A 155 -6.29 8.54 10.26
N LEU A 156 -5.57 9.09 9.29
CA LEU A 156 -6.05 10.08 8.33
C LEU A 156 -6.57 9.43 7.05
N TRP A 157 -5.99 8.30 6.65
CA TRP A 157 -6.38 7.61 5.43
C TRP A 157 -6.35 6.10 5.56
N ASN A 158 -7.25 5.44 4.83
CA ASN A 158 -7.38 4.00 4.78
C ASN A 158 -7.43 3.48 3.33
N GLY A 159 -6.80 2.33 3.07
CA GLY A 159 -6.71 1.71 1.75
C GLY A 159 -7.57 0.45 1.55
N ASP A 160 -8.55 0.17 2.40
CA ASP A 160 -9.24 -1.14 2.40
C ASP A 160 -10.34 -1.30 1.34
N MET A 161 -10.85 -0.19 0.81
CA MET A 161 -12.03 -0.23 -0.05
C MET A 161 -11.64 -0.29 -1.54
N PRO A 162 -12.04 -1.32 -2.28
CA PRO A 162 -12.09 -1.25 -3.74
C PRO A 162 -13.28 -0.37 -4.15
N GLY A 163 -13.16 0.41 -5.22
CA GLY A 163 -14.37 1.01 -5.82
C GLY A 163 -14.16 2.19 -6.76
N ASP A 164 -13.22 3.08 -6.47
CA ASP A 164 -13.06 4.34 -7.21
C ASP A 164 -11.64 4.50 -7.76
N ASP A 165 -11.45 5.43 -8.70
CA ASP A 165 -10.13 5.77 -9.27
C ASP A 165 -9.52 7.03 -8.62
N VAL A 166 -10.24 7.64 -7.68
CA VAL A 166 -9.87 8.85 -6.91
C VAL A 166 -10.22 8.68 -5.44
N PRO A 167 -9.56 9.40 -4.52
CA PRO A 167 -9.91 9.36 -3.11
C PRO A 167 -11.30 9.94 -2.87
N PHE A 168 -11.95 9.43 -1.83
CA PHE A 168 -13.13 10.04 -1.22
C PHE A 168 -12.95 10.08 0.30
N HIS A 169 -13.92 10.58 1.06
CA HIS A 169 -13.88 10.49 2.52
C HIS A 169 -15.19 9.95 3.09
N LYS A 170 -15.08 9.37 4.28
CA LYS A 170 -16.21 8.99 5.13
C LYS A 170 -16.16 9.80 6.42
N GLU A 171 -17.32 10.28 6.86
CA GLU A 171 -17.47 10.86 8.19
C GLU A 171 -17.70 9.75 9.22
N ILE A 172 -16.77 9.62 10.16
CA ILE A 172 -16.82 8.62 11.23
C ILE A 172 -16.69 9.38 12.54
N ASN A 173 -17.78 9.41 13.34
CA ASN A 173 -17.82 10.11 14.63
C ASN A 173 -17.36 11.59 14.54
N GLY A 174 -17.74 12.30 13.47
CA GLY A 174 -17.40 13.71 13.26
C GLY A 174 -15.96 13.96 12.82
N LYS A 175 -15.24 12.92 12.37
CA LYS A 175 -13.91 13.03 11.76
C LYS A 175 -13.94 12.42 10.36
N SER A 176 -13.32 13.11 9.41
CA SER A 176 -13.15 12.62 8.04
C SER A 176 -12.01 11.61 7.97
N LEU A 177 -12.31 10.40 7.48
CA LEU A 177 -11.33 9.39 7.09
C LEU A 177 -11.25 9.36 5.57
N VAL A 178 -10.08 9.65 4.99
CA VAL A 178 -9.87 9.52 3.55
C VAL A 178 -9.85 8.05 3.19
N ILE A 179 -10.68 7.65 2.24
CA ILE A 179 -10.62 6.35 1.61
C ILE A 179 -9.78 6.49 0.35
N MET A 180 -8.57 5.94 0.43
CA MET A 180 -7.68 5.77 -0.69
C MET A 180 -8.11 4.51 -1.45
N PRO A 181 -8.50 4.61 -2.72
CA PRO A 181 -9.00 3.43 -3.42
C PRO A 181 -7.91 2.37 -3.61
N ARG A 182 -8.31 1.12 -3.42
CA ARG A 182 -7.55 -0.05 -3.85
C ARG A 182 -7.78 -0.26 -5.35
N LEU A 183 -6.76 -0.02 -6.16
CA LEU A 183 -6.87 -0.04 -7.62
C LEU A 183 -6.60 -1.43 -8.22
N ASP A 184 -5.63 -2.17 -7.65
CA ASP A 184 -5.31 -3.57 -8.02
C ASP A 184 -5.00 -3.81 -9.51
N TYR A 185 -4.74 -2.77 -10.31
CA TYR A 185 -4.41 -2.94 -11.72
C TYR A 185 -3.07 -3.65 -11.92
N ALA A 186 -2.06 -3.32 -11.11
CA ALA A 186 -0.74 -3.93 -11.17
C ALA A 186 -0.37 -4.50 -9.79
N ASN A 187 -0.66 -5.78 -9.59
CA ASN A 187 -0.45 -6.49 -8.33
C ASN A 187 0.26 -7.83 -8.58
N ASP A 188 1.43 -8.03 -7.97
CA ASP A 188 2.27 -9.23 -8.16
C ASP A 188 1.66 -10.51 -7.57
N LEU A 189 0.61 -10.41 -6.75
CA LEU A 189 -0.21 -11.57 -6.37
C LEU A 189 -0.82 -12.27 -7.59
N GLY A 190 -1.13 -11.53 -8.65
CA GLY A 190 -1.61 -12.09 -9.92
C GLY A 190 -0.59 -13.04 -10.59
N LEU A 191 0.70 -12.92 -10.25
CA LEU A 191 1.75 -13.81 -10.78
C LEU A 191 1.83 -15.13 -10.00
N ILE A 192 1.54 -15.13 -8.70
CA ILE A 192 1.61 -16.33 -7.87
C ILE A 192 0.28 -17.11 -7.81
N PHE A 193 -0.87 -16.43 -7.84
CA PHE A 193 -2.18 -17.08 -7.79
C PHE A 193 -2.65 -17.57 -9.16
N SER A 194 -2.10 -17.02 -10.24
CA SER A 194 -2.32 -17.49 -11.60
C SER A 194 -0.97 -17.91 -12.21
N PRO A 195 -0.45 -19.11 -11.88
CA PRO A 195 0.93 -19.53 -12.16
C PRO A 195 1.28 -19.67 -13.66
N LYS A 196 0.34 -19.37 -14.56
CA LYS A 196 0.56 -19.31 -16.01
C LYS A 196 0.95 -17.92 -16.50
N ASN A 197 0.90 -16.90 -15.65
CA ASN A 197 1.25 -15.53 -16.03
C ASN A 197 2.77 -15.34 -15.99
N PRO A 198 3.41 -14.95 -17.12
CA PRO A 198 4.81 -14.52 -17.06
C PRO A 198 4.91 -13.20 -16.27
N PRO A 199 6.08 -12.89 -15.65
CA PRO A 199 6.27 -11.64 -14.92
C PRO A 199 5.89 -10.38 -15.71
N ALA A 200 6.04 -10.40 -17.05
CA ALA A 200 5.68 -9.30 -17.94
C ALA A 200 4.22 -8.83 -17.81
N VAL A 201 3.28 -9.72 -17.44
CA VAL A 201 1.86 -9.37 -17.25
C VAL A 201 1.71 -8.23 -16.23
N TYR A 202 2.55 -8.19 -15.19
CA TYR A 202 2.53 -7.11 -14.21
C TYR A 202 2.73 -5.73 -14.85
N PHE A 203 3.74 -5.61 -15.73
CA PHE A 203 4.01 -4.37 -16.44
C PHE A 203 2.94 -4.08 -17.50
N GLU A 204 2.45 -5.08 -18.22
CA GLU A 204 1.40 -4.91 -19.22
C GLU A 204 0.11 -4.37 -18.61
N CYS A 205 -0.30 -4.89 -17.45
CA CYS A 205 -1.45 -4.38 -16.72
C CYS A 205 -1.22 -2.95 -16.21
N PHE A 206 -0.04 -2.66 -15.63
CA PHE A 206 0.32 -1.30 -15.21
C PHE A 206 0.26 -0.32 -16.39
N LYS A 207 0.90 -0.65 -17.50
CA LYS A 207 0.95 0.18 -18.71
C LYS A 207 -0.45 0.44 -19.27
N THR A 208 -1.26 -0.62 -19.37
CA THR A 208 -2.63 -0.51 -19.90
C THR A 208 -3.48 0.44 -19.06
N ALA A 209 -3.42 0.31 -17.73
CA ALA A 209 -4.11 1.22 -16.83
C ALA A 209 -3.52 2.64 -16.88
N PHE A 210 -2.20 2.77 -16.87
CA PHE A 210 -1.51 4.07 -16.95
C PHE A 210 -1.93 4.85 -18.19
N ASP A 211 -1.85 4.24 -19.38
CA ASP A 211 -2.19 4.90 -20.65
C ASP A 211 -3.64 5.37 -20.65
N ARG A 212 -4.55 4.55 -20.12
CA ARG A 212 -5.97 4.90 -20.03
C ARG A 212 -6.21 6.09 -19.09
N LEU A 213 -5.67 6.01 -17.88
CA LEU A 213 -5.88 7.02 -16.85
C LEU A 213 -5.16 8.34 -17.17
N TYR A 214 -3.99 8.27 -17.82
CA TYR A 214 -3.27 9.43 -18.30
C TYR A 214 -4.07 10.17 -19.39
N ALA A 215 -4.63 9.45 -20.37
CA ALA A 215 -5.48 10.03 -21.41
C ALA A 215 -6.76 10.68 -20.83
N GLU A 216 -7.35 10.08 -19.79
CA GLU A 216 -8.45 10.71 -19.06
C GLU A 216 -8.01 11.98 -18.33
N GLY A 217 -6.81 11.99 -17.77
CA GLY A 217 -6.17 13.18 -17.20
C GLY A 217 -5.94 14.30 -18.20
N GLU A 218 -5.48 13.97 -19.41
CA GLU A 218 -5.36 14.92 -20.52
C GLU A 218 -6.70 15.52 -20.92
N ALA A 219 -7.77 14.72 -20.87
CA ALA A 219 -9.15 15.16 -21.07
C ALA A 219 -9.75 15.93 -19.88
N GLY A 220 -8.96 16.22 -18.83
CA GLY A 220 -9.39 17.02 -17.67
C GLY A 220 -10.00 16.21 -16.52
N SER A 221 -9.79 14.89 -16.48
CA SER A 221 -10.31 13.99 -15.45
C SER A 221 -9.18 13.13 -14.83
N PRO A 222 -8.20 13.75 -14.16
CA PRO A 222 -7.03 13.04 -13.64
C PRO A 222 -7.40 12.05 -12.55
N LYS A 223 -6.67 10.93 -12.49
CA LYS A 223 -6.90 9.80 -11.58
C LYS A 223 -5.62 9.38 -10.86
N LEU A 224 -5.76 8.39 -9.99
CA LEU A 224 -4.66 7.70 -9.34
C LEU A 224 -4.33 6.40 -10.07
N ILE A 225 -3.06 6.02 -10.05
CA ILE A 225 -2.61 4.65 -10.32
C ILE A 225 -1.62 4.23 -9.23
N ASP A 226 -1.62 2.95 -8.90
CA ASP A 226 -0.57 2.33 -8.13
C ASP A 226 0.01 1.09 -8.79
N ALA A 227 1.20 0.74 -8.33
CA ALA A 227 1.85 -0.54 -8.60
C ALA A 227 2.13 -1.20 -7.26
N LEU A 228 1.32 -2.19 -6.90
CA LEU A 228 1.42 -2.96 -5.67
C LEU A 228 2.43 -4.09 -5.84
N LEU A 229 3.38 -4.18 -4.93
CA LEU A 229 4.42 -5.18 -4.91
C LEU A 229 4.58 -5.74 -3.49
N HIS A 230 4.71 -7.06 -3.33
CA HIS A 230 4.97 -7.65 -2.03
C HIS A 230 6.46 -7.94 -1.89
N ALA A 231 7.10 -7.52 -0.81
CA ALA A 231 8.56 -7.64 -0.65
C ALA A 231 9.06 -9.08 -0.85
N HIS A 232 8.29 -10.07 -0.39
CA HIS A 232 8.63 -11.49 -0.45
C HIS A 232 8.34 -12.15 -1.82
N ILE A 233 7.62 -11.46 -2.71
CA ILE A 233 7.28 -11.90 -4.08
C ILE A 233 8.05 -11.05 -5.07
N GLY A 234 7.66 -9.78 -5.24
CA GLY A 234 8.20 -8.86 -6.23
C GLY A 234 9.64 -8.44 -6.01
N GLY A 235 10.17 -8.55 -4.79
CA GLY A 235 11.60 -8.37 -4.51
C GLY A 235 12.50 -9.47 -5.08
N ARG A 236 11.94 -10.52 -5.68
CA ARG A 236 12.71 -11.62 -6.29
C ARG A 236 13.32 -11.21 -7.63
N PRO A 237 14.50 -11.74 -8.01
CA PRO A 237 15.22 -11.33 -9.22
C PRO A 237 14.41 -11.46 -10.52
N ASN A 238 13.48 -12.42 -10.59
CA ASN A 238 12.65 -12.64 -11.77
C ASN A 238 11.45 -11.67 -11.88
N ILE A 239 11.16 -10.86 -10.87
CA ILE A 239 10.01 -9.93 -10.86
C ILE A 239 10.46 -8.47 -10.70
N ILE A 240 11.50 -8.20 -9.89
CA ILE A 240 11.91 -6.83 -9.54
C ILE A 240 12.22 -5.96 -10.77
N GLY A 241 12.79 -6.55 -11.83
CA GLY A 241 13.08 -5.85 -13.07
C GLY A 241 11.81 -5.41 -13.83
N VAL A 242 10.67 -6.06 -13.61
CA VAL A 242 9.38 -5.66 -14.19
C VAL A 242 8.76 -4.51 -13.40
N PHE A 243 8.88 -4.51 -12.07
CA PHE A 243 8.52 -3.36 -11.25
C PHE A 243 9.32 -2.10 -11.62
N GLU A 244 10.63 -2.25 -11.84
CA GLU A 244 11.47 -1.17 -12.35
C GLU A 244 10.96 -0.63 -13.71
N GLN A 245 10.46 -1.50 -14.59
CA GLN A 245 9.88 -1.07 -15.87
C GLN A 245 8.65 -0.19 -15.68
N CYS A 246 7.79 -0.45 -14.69
CA CYS A 246 6.65 0.42 -14.37
C CYS A 246 7.10 1.83 -14.00
N ILE A 247 8.11 1.95 -13.12
CA ILE A 247 8.66 3.24 -12.70
C ILE A 247 9.27 3.98 -13.90
N ARG A 248 10.13 3.29 -14.65
CA ARG A 248 10.79 3.87 -15.83
C ARG A 248 9.77 4.34 -16.87
N TYR A 249 8.71 3.58 -17.09
CA TYR A 249 7.65 3.93 -18.03
C TYR A 249 6.93 5.21 -17.61
N ALA A 250 6.44 5.27 -16.37
CA ALA A 250 5.75 6.45 -15.86
C ALA A 250 6.64 7.70 -15.87
N LYS A 251 7.95 7.55 -15.59
CA LYS A 251 8.94 8.65 -15.67
C LYS A 251 9.18 9.19 -17.08
N GLY A 252 8.75 8.46 -18.12
CA GLY A 252 8.81 8.91 -19.51
C GLY A 252 7.75 9.94 -19.90
N PHE A 253 6.79 10.23 -19.01
CA PHE A 253 5.68 11.16 -19.26
C PHE A 253 5.88 12.46 -18.47
N THR A 254 5.33 13.55 -19.01
CA THR A 254 5.27 14.86 -18.34
C THR A 254 4.03 14.95 -17.46
N ASP A 255 3.98 15.94 -16.57
CA ASP A 255 2.80 16.22 -15.73
C ASP A 255 2.31 15.00 -14.92
N VAL A 256 3.24 14.16 -14.46
CA VAL A 256 2.98 13.03 -13.57
C VAL A 256 3.36 13.42 -12.14
N TRP A 257 2.43 13.25 -11.20
CA TRP A 257 2.72 13.45 -9.78
C TRP A 257 3.11 12.12 -9.10
N PHE A 258 4.40 11.94 -8.84
CA PHE A 258 4.89 10.81 -8.03
C PHE A 258 4.76 11.15 -6.55
N CYS A 259 4.04 10.33 -5.80
CA CYS A 259 3.70 10.63 -4.39
C CYS A 259 3.40 9.39 -3.56
N THR A 260 3.48 9.54 -2.24
CA THR A 260 2.94 8.55 -1.29
C THR A 260 1.43 8.69 -1.16
N LYS A 261 0.75 7.65 -0.68
CA LYS A 261 -0.71 7.69 -0.47
C LYS A 261 -1.08 8.75 0.59
N GLY A 262 -0.25 8.94 1.61
CA GLY A 262 -0.39 9.98 2.63
C GLY A 262 -0.27 11.40 2.08
N GLU A 263 0.59 11.64 1.09
CA GLU A 263 0.65 12.93 0.40
C GLU A 263 -0.64 13.23 -0.38
N ILE A 264 -1.16 12.24 -1.11
CA ILE A 264 -2.46 12.36 -1.81
C ILE A 264 -3.60 12.56 -0.80
N ALA A 265 -3.60 11.83 0.31
CA ALA A 265 -4.63 11.97 1.33
C ALA A 265 -4.63 13.37 1.97
N LYS A 266 -3.45 13.92 2.29
CA LYS A 266 -3.32 15.30 2.81
C LYS A 266 -3.80 16.33 1.79
N TRP A 267 -3.39 16.19 0.53
CA TRP A 267 -3.87 17.02 -0.57
C TRP A 267 -5.41 16.99 -0.68
N TYR A 268 -5.99 15.79 -0.62
CA TYR A 268 -7.43 15.60 -0.67
C TYR A 268 -8.14 16.32 0.49
N LEU A 269 -7.69 16.10 1.72
CA LEU A 269 -8.26 16.74 2.91
C LEU A 269 -8.21 18.27 2.82
N GLU A 270 -7.08 18.83 2.40
CA GLU A 270 -6.90 20.27 2.26
C GLU A 270 -7.78 20.87 1.16
N ARG A 271 -8.02 20.14 0.08
CA ARG A 271 -8.74 20.65 -1.09
C ARG A 271 -10.26 20.45 -1.00
N TYR A 272 -10.70 19.34 -0.42
CA TYR A 272 -12.09 18.86 -0.52
C TYR A 272 -12.81 18.72 0.82
N VAL A 273 -12.09 18.69 1.95
CA VAL A 273 -12.70 18.59 3.29
C VAL A 273 -12.59 19.90 4.04
N LYS A 274 -11.38 20.46 4.20
CA LYS A 274 -11.17 21.72 4.95
C LYS A 274 -11.74 22.97 4.25
N LYS A 275 -12.01 22.88 2.95
CA LYS A 275 -12.61 23.97 2.15
C LYS A 275 -14.14 23.90 2.07
N ALA A 276 -14.76 22.86 2.65
CA ALA A 276 -16.20 22.68 2.69
C ALA A 276 -16.82 23.23 3.98
#